data_AF-A0A7Z2GDC2-F1
#
_entry.id   AF-A0A7Z2GDC2-F1
#
_cell.length_a   1.000
_cell.length_b   1.000
_cell.length_c   1.000
_cell.angle_alpha   90.00
_cell.angle_beta   90.00
_cell.angle_gamma   90.00
#
_symmetry.space_group_name_H-M   'P 1'
#
loop_
_entity.id
_entity.type
_entity.pdbx_description
1 polymer ?
#
loop_
_entity_poly.entity_id
_entity_poly.type
_entity_poly.pdbx_seq_one_letter_code
_entity_poly.pdbx_strand_id
1 'polypeptide(L)'
;MDKSGSKETNEAYHHPAASRGATIGGCGPAAWHGAFTPIDFEVADTIIVFGQIPATRLPHMLRVLRKASLRGAVFVSVNLLHGRSPARFTSLQRAVEKIRFGNSRIAPMFIKTKLGGDFALIKGVAKRLIELDDEALANGAERVIDIDFIKRHTLGFSDFTEDLREENWPLLEAKSGVAREDIEGLARIYANAGRVVATWGMDIAQHKRCAQTVHLLNSLLMMRGNTCREGAGSSKACFIGSRLPYSGCMSDS
;
A
#
# COMPACT_ATOMS: atom_id res chain seq x y z
N MET A 1 19.62 -29.37 33.55
CA MET A 1 18.41 -28.74 32.97
C MET A 1 18.85 -27.43 32.35
N ASP A 2 19.19 -27.51 31.06
CA ASP A 2 19.76 -26.41 30.29
C ASP A 2 18.68 -25.37 29.97
N LYS A 3 19.01 -24.08 30.16
CA LYS A 3 18.19 -22.92 29.80
C LYS A 3 18.88 -22.23 28.62
N SER A 4 18.76 -22.82 27.43
CA SER A 4 19.15 -22.18 26.18
C SER A 4 17.94 -21.44 25.58
N GLY A 5 17.72 -20.21 26.07
CA GLY A 5 16.86 -19.24 25.38
C GLY A 5 17.56 -18.78 24.11
N SER A 6 17.03 -19.19 22.96
CA SER A 6 17.48 -18.76 21.63
C SER A 6 17.41 -17.23 21.51
N LYS A 7 18.56 -16.56 21.58
CA LYS A 7 18.73 -15.21 21.08
C LYS A 7 18.63 -15.27 19.56
N GLU A 8 17.42 -15.09 19.01
CA GLU A 8 17.28 -14.74 17.60
C GLU A 8 17.93 -13.38 17.37
N THR A 9 19.07 -13.39 16.70
CA THR A 9 19.81 -12.23 16.26
C THR A 9 18.97 -11.47 15.24
N ASN A 10 18.31 -10.41 15.70
CA ASN A 10 17.63 -9.44 14.86
C ASN A 10 18.69 -8.59 14.15
N GLU A 11 19.30 -9.13 13.09
CA GLU A 11 20.22 -8.40 12.23
C GLU A 11 19.48 -7.21 11.62
N ALA A 12 19.79 -6.04 12.18
CA ALA A 12 19.28 -4.76 11.74
C ALA A 12 19.75 -4.50 10.31
N TYR A 13 18.82 -4.60 9.36
CA TYR A 13 19.02 -4.11 8.00
C TYR A 13 19.16 -2.57 8.10
N HIS A 14 20.40 -2.08 8.11
CA HIS A 14 20.74 -0.66 8.03
C HIS A 14 21.02 -0.33 6.56
N HIS A 15 20.03 0.23 5.87
CA HIS A 15 20.27 0.86 4.57
C HIS A 15 20.39 2.38 4.80
N PRO A 16 21.55 3.01 4.53
CA PRO A 16 21.76 4.44 4.77
C PRO A 16 20.87 5.34 3.89
N ALA A 17 20.22 4.81 2.84
CA ALA A 17 19.32 5.54 1.96
C ALA A 17 17.82 5.40 2.28
N ALA A 18 17.44 4.63 3.31
CA ALA A 18 16.03 4.43 3.72
C ALA A 18 15.32 5.70 4.26
N SER A 19 15.97 6.86 4.15
CA SER A 19 15.49 8.18 4.57
C SER A 19 15.01 9.07 3.40
N ARG A 20 15.09 8.60 2.13
CA ARG A 20 14.74 9.41 0.96
C ARG A 20 13.62 8.79 0.12
N GLY A 21 12.41 8.70 0.68
CA GLY A 21 11.22 8.51 -0.16
C GLY A 21 10.96 9.76 -1.01
N ALA A 22 10.38 9.59 -2.20
CA ALA A 22 9.90 10.74 -2.97
C ALA A 22 8.93 11.55 -2.11
N THR A 23 9.20 12.85 -1.97
CA THR A 23 8.43 13.76 -1.11
C THR A 23 7.72 14.78 -1.98
N ILE A 24 6.50 15.19 -1.61
CA ILE A 24 5.81 16.27 -2.31
C ILE A 24 6.58 17.56 -2.07
N GLY A 25 6.96 18.26 -3.15
CA GLY A 25 7.57 19.58 -3.05
C GLY A 25 6.62 20.58 -2.37
N GLY A 26 7.03 21.19 -1.26
CA GLY A 26 6.28 22.28 -0.61
C GLY A 26 5.21 21.89 0.41
N CYS A 27 5.01 20.60 0.72
CA CYS A 27 4.01 20.16 1.70
C CYS A 27 4.66 19.66 3.00
N GLY A 28 4.35 20.32 4.12
CA GLY A 28 4.83 19.94 5.46
C GLY A 28 4.25 18.60 5.98
N PRO A 29 4.57 18.22 7.23
CA PRO A 29 4.18 16.93 7.83
C PRO A 29 2.66 16.63 7.87
N ALA A 30 1.80 17.59 7.57
CA ALA A 30 0.36 17.37 7.48
C ALA A 30 -0.05 16.59 6.21
N ALA A 31 0.73 16.66 5.13
CA ALA A 31 0.45 15.96 3.86
C ALA A 31 0.71 14.45 3.92
N TRP A 32 1.24 13.93 5.03
CA TRP A 32 1.39 12.49 5.27
C TRP A 32 0.04 11.76 5.38
N HIS A 33 -1.03 12.50 5.66
CA HIS A 33 -2.40 12.05 5.52
C HIS A 33 -2.93 12.75 4.27
N GLY A 34 -2.93 12.06 3.13
CA GLY A 34 -3.58 12.60 1.93
C GLY A 34 -5.01 13.02 2.26
N ALA A 35 -5.50 14.08 1.63
CA ALA A 35 -6.88 14.54 1.78
C ALA A 35 -7.84 13.39 1.42
N PHE A 36 -8.27 12.65 2.44
CA PHE A 36 -8.98 11.39 2.30
C PHE A 36 -10.40 11.55 2.82
N THR A 37 -11.35 11.14 2.02
CA THR A 37 -12.76 11.25 2.30
C THR A 37 -13.44 9.89 2.12
N PRO A 38 -14.56 9.63 2.81
CA PRO A 38 -15.34 8.42 2.58
C PRO A 38 -15.79 8.23 1.12
N ILE A 39 -15.89 9.30 0.33
CA ILE A 39 -16.26 9.23 -1.09
C ILE A 39 -15.17 8.55 -1.95
N ASP A 40 -13.91 8.60 -1.52
CA ASP A 40 -12.81 7.98 -2.27
C ASP A 40 -13.00 6.47 -2.43
N PHE A 41 -13.55 5.80 -1.42
CA PHE A 41 -13.89 4.38 -1.53
C PHE A 41 -15.06 4.10 -2.50
N GLU A 42 -15.94 5.07 -2.70
CA GLU A 42 -17.11 4.92 -3.57
C GLU A 42 -16.74 5.06 -5.05
N VAL A 43 -15.57 5.60 -5.37
CA VAL A 43 -15.08 5.76 -6.75
C VAL A 43 -13.78 5.03 -7.05
N ALA A 44 -13.12 4.44 -6.05
CA ALA A 44 -11.88 3.67 -6.25
C ALA A 44 -12.09 2.42 -7.13
N ASP A 45 -11.10 2.15 -7.97
CA ASP A 45 -10.98 0.96 -8.82
C ASP A 45 -10.24 -0.16 -8.12
N THR A 46 -9.31 0.19 -7.21
CA THR A 46 -8.57 -0.76 -6.38
C THR A 46 -8.52 -0.29 -4.94
N ILE A 47 -8.87 -1.19 -4.02
CA ILE A 47 -8.79 -0.95 -2.58
C ILE A 47 -7.77 -1.92 -1.98
N ILE A 48 -6.68 -1.38 -1.44
CA ILE A 48 -5.61 -2.14 -0.78
C ILE A 48 -5.71 -1.89 0.73
N VAL A 49 -5.79 -2.96 1.51
CA VAL A 49 -5.86 -2.87 2.97
C VAL A 49 -4.68 -3.60 3.59
N PHE A 50 -3.77 -2.82 4.17
CA PHE A 50 -2.64 -3.30 4.95
C PHE A 50 -3.04 -3.51 6.40
N GLY A 51 -3.15 -4.77 6.76
CA GLY A 51 -3.36 -5.26 8.11
C GLY A 51 -4.80 -5.25 8.58
N GLN A 52 -4.95 -5.48 9.87
CA GLN A 52 -6.24 -5.63 10.51
C GLN A 52 -6.92 -4.30 10.79
N ILE A 53 -8.24 -4.29 10.67
CA ILE A 53 -9.07 -3.13 10.95
C ILE A 53 -9.79 -3.29 12.29
N PRO A 54 -10.17 -2.18 12.96
CA PRO A 54 -11.00 -2.26 14.15
C PRO A 54 -12.30 -3.01 13.88
N ALA A 55 -12.70 -3.94 14.76
CA ALA A 55 -13.91 -4.73 14.61
C ALA A 55 -15.17 -3.85 14.51
N THR A 56 -15.17 -2.71 15.22
CA THR A 56 -16.25 -1.71 15.18
C THR A 56 -16.43 -1.05 13.80
N ARG A 57 -15.40 -1.04 12.95
CA ARG A 57 -15.43 -0.46 11.60
C ARG A 57 -15.73 -1.51 10.52
N LEU A 58 -15.64 -2.80 10.85
CA LEU A 58 -15.82 -3.90 9.91
C LEU A 58 -17.15 -3.83 9.14
N PRO A 59 -18.33 -3.63 9.77
CA PRO A 59 -19.59 -3.59 9.02
C PRO A 59 -19.66 -2.49 7.97
N HIS A 60 -19.05 -1.33 8.26
CA HIS A 60 -18.98 -0.22 7.31
C HIS A 60 -18.05 -0.56 6.14
N MET A 61 -16.85 -1.06 6.43
CA MET A 61 -15.89 -1.46 5.40
C MET A 61 -16.47 -2.56 4.49
N LEU A 62 -17.18 -3.55 5.04
CA LEU A 62 -17.81 -4.59 4.22
C LEU A 62 -18.89 -4.04 3.28
N ARG A 63 -19.64 -3.02 3.72
CA ARG A 63 -20.61 -2.33 2.86
C ARG A 63 -19.92 -1.58 1.72
N VAL A 64 -18.82 -0.90 2.03
CA VAL A 64 -17.97 -0.21 1.07
C VAL A 64 -17.40 -1.19 0.04
N LEU A 65 -16.77 -2.28 0.49
CA LEU A 65 -16.23 -3.32 -0.39
C LEU A 65 -17.32 -3.96 -1.25
N ARG A 66 -18.53 -4.14 -0.71
CA ARG A 66 -19.66 -4.65 -1.49
C ARG A 66 -20.04 -3.73 -2.63
N LYS A 67 -20.16 -2.42 -2.36
CA LYS A 67 -20.44 -1.44 -3.42
C LYS A 67 -19.31 -1.41 -4.45
N ALA A 68 -18.05 -1.43 -3.99
CA ALA A 68 -16.89 -1.40 -4.86
C ALA A 68 -16.82 -2.64 -5.77
N SER A 69 -17.04 -3.84 -5.22
CA SER A 69 -17.07 -5.08 -5.97
C SER A 69 -18.18 -5.12 -7.02
N LEU A 70 -19.36 -4.55 -6.74
CA LEU A 70 -20.44 -4.43 -7.74
C LEU A 70 -20.07 -3.55 -8.94
N ARG A 71 -19.12 -2.61 -8.77
CA ARG A 71 -18.55 -1.80 -9.87
C ARG A 71 -17.39 -2.48 -10.59
N GLY A 72 -16.95 -3.65 -10.11
CA GLY A 72 -15.77 -4.34 -10.63
C GLY A 72 -14.44 -3.84 -10.02
N ALA A 73 -14.48 -3.16 -8.87
CA ALA A 73 -13.24 -2.77 -8.18
C ALA A 73 -12.50 -4.00 -7.62
N VAL A 74 -11.16 -3.95 -7.66
CA VAL A 74 -10.28 -4.98 -7.12
C VAL A 74 -10.07 -4.76 -5.63
N PHE A 75 -10.10 -5.84 -4.86
CA PHE A 75 -9.78 -5.81 -3.44
C PHE A 75 -8.51 -6.60 -3.15
N VAL A 76 -7.57 -5.97 -2.44
CA VAL A 76 -6.34 -6.59 -1.96
C VAL A 76 -6.28 -6.44 -0.44
N SER A 77 -6.02 -7.55 0.27
CA SER A 77 -5.73 -7.52 1.70
C SER A 77 -4.37 -8.11 1.97
N VAL A 78 -3.53 -7.33 2.65
CA VAL A 78 -2.18 -7.71 3.09
C VAL A 78 -2.23 -7.89 4.60
N ASN A 79 -2.12 -9.12 5.11
CA ASN A 79 -2.21 -9.40 6.56
C ASN A 79 -0.91 -10.04 7.08
N LEU A 80 -0.67 -10.00 8.38
CA LEU A 80 0.44 -10.75 8.97
C LEU A 80 0.21 -12.28 8.94
N LEU A 81 1.24 -13.05 8.58
CA LEU A 81 1.27 -14.53 8.59
C LEU A 81 0.96 -15.10 9.97
N HIS A 82 1.51 -14.49 11.02
CA HIS A 82 1.37 -14.91 12.41
C HIS A 82 1.11 -13.69 13.30
N GLY A 83 -0.16 -13.31 13.44
CA GLY A 83 -0.58 -12.24 14.33
C GLY A 83 -1.77 -12.68 15.17
N ARG A 84 -1.61 -12.72 16.50
CA ARG A 84 -2.79 -12.68 17.38
C ARG A 84 -3.36 -11.28 17.27
N SER A 85 -4.50 -11.16 16.59
CA SER A 85 -5.33 -9.96 16.67
C SER A 85 -5.65 -9.70 18.14
N PRO A 86 -5.37 -8.51 18.68
CA PRO A 86 -6.05 -8.09 19.89
C PRO A 86 -7.56 -8.20 19.65
N ALA A 87 -8.37 -8.57 20.66
CA ALA A 87 -9.80 -8.84 20.51
C ALA A 87 -10.62 -7.72 19.82
N ARG A 88 -10.06 -6.50 19.75
CA ARG A 88 -10.65 -5.31 19.12
C ARG A 88 -10.40 -5.21 17.61
N PHE A 89 -9.55 -6.07 17.03
CA PHE A 89 -9.18 -6.06 15.62
C PHE A 89 -9.57 -7.37 14.95
N THR A 90 -9.93 -7.28 13.67
CA THR A 90 -10.39 -8.42 12.89
C THR A 90 -9.74 -8.42 11.51
N SER A 91 -9.51 -9.63 11.00
CA SER A 91 -9.05 -9.82 9.62
C SER A 91 -10.19 -9.53 8.66
N LEU A 92 -10.03 -8.50 7.84
CA LEU A 92 -10.98 -8.17 6.79
C LEU A 92 -11.09 -9.30 5.77
N GLN A 93 -9.97 -9.99 5.48
CA GLN A 93 -9.94 -11.20 4.66
C GLN A 93 -10.98 -12.24 5.13
N ARG A 94 -10.94 -12.63 6.41
CA ARG A 94 -11.89 -13.65 6.94
C ARG A 94 -13.35 -13.23 6.83
N ALA A 95 -13.61 -11.92 6.87
CA ALA A 95 -14.97 -11.40 6.72
C ALA A 95 -15.40 -11.34 5.25
N VAL A 96 -14.48 -10.95 4.36
CA VAL A 96 -14.66 -10.92 2.90
C VAL A 96 -14.85 -12.34 2.34
N GLU A 97 -14.07 -13.32 2.78
CA GLU A 97 -14.21 -14.74 2.38
C GLU A 97 -15.59 -15.32 2.72
N LYS A 98 -16.22 -14.85 3.80
CA LYS A 98 -17.57 -15.27 4.22
C LYS A 98 -18.69 -14.56 3.45
N ILE A 99 -18.39 -13.46 2.76
CA ILE A 99 -19.35 -12.68 2.00
C ILE A 99 -19.09 -12.94 0.52
N ARG A 100 -19.97 -13.72 -0.12
CA ARG A 100 -19.97 -13.78 -1.58
C ARG A 100 -20.41 -12.42 -2.13
N PHE A 101 -19.49 -11.69 -2.73
CA PHE A 101 -19.79 -10.46 -3.47
C PHE A 101 -20.36 -10.77 -4.86
N GLY A 102 -21.47 -11.52 -4.90
CA GLY A 102 -22.20 -11.84 -6.14
C GLY A 102 -21.33 -12.36 -7.29
N ASN A 103 -21.70 -11.99 -8.52
CA ASN A 103 -21.03 -12.36 -9.79
C ASN A 103 -19.79 -11.49 -10.12
N SER A 104 -19.18 -10.85 -9.12
CA SER A 104 -17.93 -10.11 -9.35
C SER A 104 -16.87 -11.05 -9.92
N ARG A 105 -16.41 -10.76 -11.15
CA ARG A 105 -15.39 -11.56 -11.86
C ARG A 105 -14.01 -11.47 -11.21
N ILE A 106 -13.81 -10.55 -10.26
CA ILE A 106 -12.53 -10.31 -9.64
C ILE A 106 -12.50 -10.96 -8.26
N ALA A 107 -11.68 -12.01 -8.15
CA ALA A 107 -11.36 -12.63 -6.88
C ALA A 107 -10.47 -11.69 -6.04
N PRO A 108 -10.72 -11.55 -4.74
CA PRO A 108 -9.86 -10.76 -3.87
C PRO A 108 -8.45 -11.38 -3.80
N MET A 109 -7.41 -10.54 -3.81
CA MET A 109 -6.04 -10.99 -3.57
C MET A 109 -5.73 -10.93 -2.08
N PHE A 110 -5.23 -12.03 -1.53
CA PHE A 110 -4.83 -12.14 -0.13
C PHE A 110 -3.34 -12.42 -0.02
N ILE A 111 -2.61 -11.47 0.54
CA ILE A 111 -1.17 -11.58 0.76
C ILE A 111 -0.93 -11.71 2.26
N LYS A 112 -0.01 -12.61 2.63
CA LYS A 112 0.42 -12.75 4.02
C LYS A 112 1.89 -12.38 4.17
N THR A 113 2.19 -11.39 4.99
CA THR A 113 3.55 -10.88 5.23
C THR A 113 4.10 -11.28 6.59
N LYS A 114 5.43 -11.28 6.76
CA LYS A 114 6.08 -11.34 8.07
C LYS A 114 5.88 -10.01 8.83
N LEU A 115 6.10 -10.03 10.15
CA LEU A 115 6.07 -8.81 10.96
C LEU A 115 7.10 -7.80 10.46
N GLY A 116 6.64 -6.61 10.08
CA GLY A 116 7.49 -5.57 9.46
C GLY A 116 7.93 -5.87 8.01
N GLY A 117 7.39 -6.94 7.40
CA GLY A 117 7.66 -7.35 6.02
C GLY A 117 6.87 -6.53 4.99
N ASP A 118 5.91 -5.73 5.42
CA ASP A 118 5.15 -4.77 4.61
C ASP A 118 6.05 -3.72 3.95
N PHE A 119 7.13 -3.27 4.62
CA PHE A 119 8.13 -2.40 3.98
C PHE A 119 8.77 -3.07 2.76
N ALA A 120 9.24 -4.31 2.92
CA ALA A 120 9.86 -5.06 1.83
C ALA A 120 8.86 -5.40 0.72
N LEU A 121 7.61 -5.71 1.07
CA LEU A 121 6.53 -5.93 0.10
C LEU A 121 6.29 -4.67 -0.74
N ILE A 122 6.09 -3.51 -0.11
CA ILE A 122 5.83 -2.25 -0.83
C ILE A 122 7.05 -1.87 -1.68
N LYS A 123 8.27 -2.09 -1.18
CA LYS A 123 9.50 -1.85 -1.96
C LYS A 123 9.58 -2.76 -3.18
N GLY A 124 9.24 -4.04 -3.05
CA GLY A 124 9.15 -4.97 -4.17
C GLY A 124 8.08 -4.61 -5.20
N VAL A 125 6.92 -4.13 -4.74
CA VAL A 125 5.87 -3.61 -5.64
C VAL A 125 6.37 -2.39 -6.42
N ALA A 126 7.04 -1.45 -5.75
CA ALA A 126 7.61 -0.27 -6.39
C ALA A 126 8.72 -0.63 -7.39
N LYS A 127 9.60 -1.58 -7.04
CA LYS A 127 10.60 -2.13 -7.96
C LYS A 127 9.95 -2.72 -9.20
N ARG A 128 8.97 -3.61 -9.04
CA ARG A 128 8.29 -4.22 -10.19
C ARG A 128 7.55 -3.19 -11.05
N LEU A 129 7.03 -2.12 -10.44
CA LEU A 129 6.39 -1.04 -11.19
C LEU A 129 7.36 -0.32 -12.13
N ILE A 130 8.61 -0.13 -11.71
CA ILE A 130 9.68 0.41 -12.57
C ILE A 130 10.01 -0.57 -13.69
N GLU A 131 10.17 -1.85 -13.38
CA GLU A 131 10.44 -2.87 -14.41
C GLU A 131 9.32 -2.93 -15.46
N LEU A 132 8.05 -2.83 -15.04
CA LEU A 132 6.89 -2.76 -15.94
C LEU A 132 6.90 -1.49 -16.80
N ASP A 133 7.34 -0.37 -16.26
CA ASP A 133 7.47 0.89 -16.99
C ASP A 133 8.59 0.84 -18.04
N ASP A 134 9.71 0.19 -17.73
CA ASP A 134 10.80 -0.07 -18.68
C ASP A 134 10.37 -1.02 -19.79
N GLU A 135 9.65 -2.08 -19.44
CA GLU A 135 9.04 -3.00 -20.40
C GLU A 135 8.08 -2.27 -21.34
N ALA A 136 7.25 -1.35 -20.81
CA ALA A 136 6.35 -0.54 -21.62
C ALA A 136 7.12 0.38 -22.58
N LEU A 137 8.16 1.06 -22.10
CA LEU A 137 9.05 1.89 -22.92
C LEU A 137 9.72 1.11 -24.05
N ALA A 138 10.29 -0.05 -23.74
CA ALA A 138 10.97 -0.90 -24.71
C ALA A 138 10.02 -1.39 -25.83
N ASN A 139 8.74 -1.56 -25.50
CA ASN A 139 7.71 -2.01 -26.43
C ASN A 139 6.94 -0.87 -27.11
N GLY A 140 7.28 0.40 -26.83
CA GLY A 140 6.57 1.56 -27.37
C GLY A 140 5.13 1.71 -26.85
N ALA A 141 4.81 1.11 -25.70
CA ALA A 141 3.52 1.24 -25.03
C ALA A 141 3.47 2.49 -24.14
N GLU A 142 2.27 2.82 -23.65
CA GLU A 142 2.08 3.91 -22.68
C GLU A 142 2.86 3.63 -21.39
N ARG A 143 3.43 4.68 -20.82
CA ARG A 143 4.15 4.61 -19.54
C ARG A 143 3.24 4.12 -18.43
N VAL A 144 3.77 3.24 -17.60
CA VAL A 144 3.08 2.79 -16.40
C VAL A 144 3.19 3.88 -15.32
N ILE A 145 4.29 4.62 -15.27
CA ILE A 145 4.57 5.66 -14.27
C ILE A 145 4.08 7.04 -14.76
N ASP A 146 3.47 7.82 -13.87
CA ASP A 146 3.00 9.17 -14.18
C ASP A 146 4.13 10.20 -14.07
N ILE A 147 4.92 10.30 -15.14
CA ILE A 147 6.10 11.18 -15.22
C ILE A 147 5.73 12.66 -15.11
N ASP A 148 4.57 13.07 -15.63
CA ASP A 148 4.14 14.46 -15.59
C ASP A 148 3.73 14.89 -14.18
N PHE A 149 3.08 14.01 -13.43
CA PHE A 149 2.83 14.23 -12.00
C PHE A 149 4.15 14.30 -11.23
N ILE A 150 5.05 13.36 -11.45
CA ILE A 150 6.33 13.27 -10.74
C ILE A 150 7.17 14.54 -10.93
N LYS A 151 7.33 15.00 -12.18
CA LYS A 151 8.10 16.20 -12.50
C LYS A 151 7.55 17.46 -11.85
N ARG A 152 6.21 17.56 -11.72
CA ARG A 152 5.54 18.76 -11.20
C ARG A 152 5.43 18.76 -9.68
N HIS A 153 5.28 17.59 -9.05
CA HIS A 153 4.83 17.51 -7.67
C HIS A 153 5.78 16.78 -6.72
N THR A 154 6.86 16.17 -7.21
CA THR A 154 7.75 15.36 -6.36
C THR A 154 9.20 15.81 -6.42
N LEU A 155 9.94 15.51 -5.35
CA LEU A 155 11.39 15.69 -5.25
C LEU A 155 12.06 14.34 -4.96
N GLY A 156 13.27 14.15 -5.49
CA GLY A 156 14.11 12.96 -5.22
C GLY A 156 13.68 11.68 -5.95
N PHE A 157 12.92 11.79 -7.03
CA PHE A 157 12.45 10.61 -7.77
C PHE A 157 13.59 9.82 -8.44
N SER A 158 14.63 10.49 -8.96
CA SER A 158 15.78 9.82 -9.59
C SER A 158 16.48 8.88 -8.60
N ASP A 159 16.94 9.43 -7.47
CA ASP A 159 17.55 8.66 -6.37
C ASP A 159 16.66 7.48 -5.93
N PHE A 160 15.35 7.70 -5.83
CA PHE A 160 14.41 6.65 -5.45
C PHE A 160 14.31 5.53 -6.48
N THR A 161 14.31 5.85 -7.78
CA THR A 161 14.29 4.83 -8.84
C THR A 161 15.59 4.05 -8.92
N GLU A 162 16.74 4.70 -8.72
CA GLU A 162 18.05 4.03 -8.69
C GLU A 162 18.12 3.03 -7.52
N ASP A 163 17.73 3.45 -6.32
CA ASP A 163 17.65 2.57 -5.14
C ASP A 163 16.75 1.35 -5.39
N LEU A 164 15.58 1.53 -6.02
CA LEU A 164 14.69 0.42 -6.36
C LEU A 164 15.27 -0.53 -7.42
N ARG A 165 16.07 -0.02 -8.37
CA ARG A 165 16.72 -0.85 -9.39
C ARG A 165 17.81 -1.72 -8.79
N GLU A 166 18.54 -1.21 -7.80
CA GLU A 166 19.58 -1.93 -7.08
C GLU A 166 19.05 -3.00 -6.11
N GLU A 167 17.77 -2.92 -5.73
CA GLU A 167 17.17 -3.89 -4.81
C GLU A 167 17.21 -5.33 -5.31
N ASN A 168 17.48 -6.26 -4.38
CA ASN A 168 17.65 -7.68 -4.67
C ASN A 168 16.35 -8.46 -4.43
N TRP A 169 15.85 -9.14 -5.46
CA TRP A 169 14.61 -9.94 -5.39
C TRP A 169 14.61 -11.01 -4.28
N PRO A 170 15.59 -11.94 -4.21
CA PRO A 170 15.70 -12.89 -3.12
C PRO A 170 15.63 -12.28 -1.72
N LEU A 171 16.23 -11.09 -1.53
CA LEU A 171 16.16 -10.39 -0.26
C LEU A 171 14.76 -9.84 0.04
N LEU A 172 14.11 -9.24 -0.96
CA LEU A 172 12.74 -8.73 -0.85
C LEU A 172 11.76 -9.85 -0.47
N GLU A 173 11.88 -11.02 -1.10
CA GLU A 173 11.10 -12.22 -0.78
C GLU A 173 11.37 -12.69 0.65
N ALA A 174 12.65 -12.81 1.04
CA ALA A 174 13.03 -13.28 2.37
C ALA A 174 12.51 -12.35 3.48
N LYS A 175 12.61 -11.03 3.29
CA LYS A 175 12.22 -10.00 4.27
C LYS A 175 10.70 -9.80 4.32
N SER A 176 10.02 -9.80 3.17
CA SER A 176 8.55 -9.70 3.13
C SER A 176 7.89 -10.99 3.62
N GLY A 177 8.51 -12.14 3.35
CA GLY A 177 7.90 -13.46 3.50
C GLY A 177 6.85 -13.78 2.45
N VAL A 178 6.87 -13.06 1.32
CA VAL A 178 5.92 -13.18 0.20
C VAL A 178 6.69 -13.66 -1.02
N ALA A 179 6.11 -14.61 -1.76
CA ALA A 179 6.69 -15.11 -2.99
C ALA A 179 6.71 -14.01 -4.07
N ARG A 180 7.74 -14.01 -4.92
CA ARG A 180 7.88 -13.01 -5.98
C ARG A 180 6.63 -12.91 -6.86
N GLU A 181 6.00 -14.02 -7.19
CA GLU A 181 4.82 -14.08 -8.05
C GLU A 181 3.64 -13.28 -7.47
N ASP A 182 3.46 -13.31 -6.14
CA ASP A 182 2.44 -12.54 -5.44
C ASP A 182 2.80 -11.04 -5.40
N ILE A 183 4.07 -10.70 -5.20
CA ILE A 183 4.53 -9.31 -5.23
C ILE A 183 4.30 -8.72 -6.63
N GLU A 184 4.66 -9.46 -7.67
CA GLU A 184 4.45 -9.05 -9.05
C GLU A 184 2.96 -9.02 -9.41
N GLY A 185 2.16 -9.95 -8.88
CA GLY A 185 0.70 -9.95 -9.05
C GLY A 185 0.07 -8.68 -8.48
N LEU A 186 0.48 -8.28 -7.27
CA LEU A 186 0.07 -7.01 -6.68
C LEU A 186 0.53 -5.80 -7.51
N ALA A 187 1.77 -5.82 -8.00
CA ALA A 187 2.28 -4.75 -8.85
C ALA A 187 1.48 -4.61 -10.15
N ARG A 188 1.08 -5.72 -10.78
CA ARG A 188 0.21 -5.71 -11.98
C ARG A 188 -1.19 -5.17 -11.68
N ILE A 189 -1.79 -5.58 -10.55
CA ILE A 189 -3.08 -5.03 -10.10
C ILE A 189 -2.96 -3.51 -9.91
N TYR A 190 -1.88 -3.06 -9.27
CA TYR A 190 -1.63 -1.65 -9.03
C TYR A 190 -1.37 -0.86 -10.33
N ALA A 191 -0.57 -1.42 -11.24
CA ALA A 191 -0.26 -0.83 -12.54
C ALA A 191 -1.50 -0.70 -13.46
N ASN A 192 -2.48 -1.60 -13.33
CA ASN A 192 -3.71 -1.53 -14.11
C ASN A 192 -4.79 -0.65 -13.46
N ALA A 193 -4.57 -0.18 -12.23
CA ALA A 193 -5.56 0.59 -11.50
C ALA A 193 -5.50 2.08 -11.84
N GLY A 194 -6.67 2.62 -12.19
CA GLY A 194 -6.86 4.04 -12.47
C GLY A 194 -7.02 4.86 -11.21
N ARG A 195 -7.64 4.35 -10.15
CA ARG A 195 -7.85 5.02 -8.85
C ARG A 195 -7.60 4.04 -7.69
N VAL A 196 -6.58 4.31 -6.88
CA VAL A 196 -6.15 3.40 -5.80
C VAL A 196 -6.29 4.04 -4.43
N VAL A 197 -7.12 3.42 -3.59
CA VAL A 197 -7.17 3.70 -2.16
C VAL A 197 -6.35 2.66 -1.42
N ALA A 198 -5.33 3.11 -0.70
CA ALA A 198 -4.59 2.27 0.23
C ALA A 198 -4.94 2.64 1.68
N THR A 199 -5.26 1.66 2.51
CA THR A 199 -5.43 1.91 3.95
C THR A 199 -4.52 1.02 4.76
N TRP A 200 -4.06 1.54 5.90
CA TRP A 200 -3.26 0.75 6.83
C TRP A 200 -3.85 0.74 8.23
N GLY A 201 -3.90 -0.44 8.81
CA GLY A 201 -4.39 -0.71 10.15
C GLY A 201 -3.26 -0.97 11.14
N MET A 202 -3.54 -1.84 12.10
CA MET A 202 -2.63 -2.10 13.21
C MET A 202 -1.32 -2.76 12.81
N ASP A 203 -1.29 -3.52 11.72
CA ASP A 203 -0.13 -4.35 11.42
C ASP A 203 1.08 -3.51 11.05
N ILE A 204 0.88 -2.43 10.27
CA ILE A 204 1.92 -1.42 10.02
C ILE A 204 2.23 -0.64 11.31
N ALA A 205 1.22 -0.34 12.12
CA ALA A 205 1.40 0.48 13.32
C ALA A 205 2.20 -0.20 14.45
N GLN A 206 2.41 -1.52 14.39
CA GLN A 206 3.02 -2.30 15.48
C GLN A 206 4.55 -2.35 15.46
N HIS A 207 5.20 -2.06 14.33
CA HIS A 207 6.66 -2.13 14.23
C HIS A 207 7.30 -0.74 14.23
N LYS A 208 8.56 -0.66 14.68
CA LYS A 208 9.33 0.59 14.81
C LYS A 208 9.55 1.35 13.50
N ARG A 209 9.29 0.70 12.36
CA ARG A 209 9.48 1.26 11.00
C ARG A 209 8.18 1.74 10.35
N CYS A 210 7.12 1.94 11.12
CA CYS A 210 5.81 2.29 10.61
C CYS A 210 5.83 3.60 9.80
N ALA A 211 6.56 4.62 10.27
CA ALA A 211 6.67 5.91 9.58
C ALA A 211 7.33 5.74 8.20
N GLN A 212 8.48 5.06 8.13
CA GLN A 212 9.17 4.77 6.88
C GLN A 212 8.30 3.97 5.91
N THR A 213 7.47 3.08 6.43
CA THR A 213 6.62 2.25 5.58
C THR A 213 5.44 3.02 5.02
N VAL A 214 4.84 3.92 5.81
CA VAL A 214 3.82 4.87 5.32
C VAL A 214 4.44 5.85 4.30
N HIS A 215 5.66 6.31 4.53
CA HIS A 215 6.39 7.14 3.56
C HIS A 215 6.56 6.39 2.23
N LEU A 216 7.02 5.14 2.28
CA LEU A 216 7.20 4.31 1.10
C LEU A 216 5.88 4.02 0.38
N LEU A 217 4.80 3.75 1.13
CA LEU A 217 3.45 3.58 0.58
C LEU A 217 3.00 4.85 -0.16
N ASN A 218 3.23 6.02 0.42
CA ASN A 218 2.89 7.29 -0.21
C ASN A 218 3.74 7.54 -1.46
N SER A 219 5.04 7.24 -1.43
CA SER A 219 5.90 7.33 -2.61
C SER A 219 5.39 6.41 -3.72
N LEU A 220 4.99 5.17 -3.40
CA LEU A 220 4.38 4.25 -4.36
C LEU A 220 3.10 4.83 -4.99
N LEU A 221 2.23 5.44 -4.18
CA LEU A 221 1.03 6.13 -4.68
C LEU A 221 1.37 7.28 -5.63
N MET A 222 2.38 8.09 -5.27
CA MET A 222 2.84 9.20 -6.09
C MET A 222 3.41 8.76 -7.44
N MET A 223 4.03 7.58 -7.56
CA MET A 223 4.52 7.05 -8.84
C MET A 223 3.44 6.97 -9.92
N ARG A 224 2.17 6.95 -9.52
CA ARG A 224 0.99 6.81 -10.39
C ARG A 224 0.01 7.98 -10.25
N GLY A 225 0.44 9.07 -9.62
CA GLY A 225 -0.46 10.19 -9.30
C GLY A 225 -1.64 9.80 -8.40
N ASN A 226 -1.57 8.68 -7.64
CA ASN A 226 -2.62 8.21 -6.73
C ASN A 226 -2.69 9.03 -5.41
N THR A 227 -2.54 10.34 -5.48
CA THR A 227 -2.51 11.24 -4.32
C THR A 227 -3.27 12.52 -4.64
N CYS A 228 -4.04 13.02 -3.66
CA CYS A 228 -4.78 14.30 -3.75
C CYS A 228 -5.76 14.37 -4.93
N ARG A 229 -6.38 13.23 -5.29
CA ARG A 229 -7.43 13.14 -6.30
C ARG A 229 -8.55 12.22 -5.84
N GLU A 230 -9.74 12.45 -6.39
CA GLU A 230 -10.92 11.66 -6.02
C GLU A 230 -10.70 10.16 -6.29
N GLY A 231 -10.93 9.34 -5.27
CA GLY A 231 -10.74 7.89 -5.35
C GLY A 231 -9.30 7.43 -5.20
N ALA A 232 -8.35 8.30 -4.87
CA ALA A 232 -6.97 7.91 -4.66
C ALA A 232 -6.32 8.56 -3.46
N GLY A 233 -5.55 7.77 -2.72
CA GLY A 233 -4.80 8.25 -1.57
C GLY A 233 -4.60 7.17 -0.52
N SER A 234 -3.93 7.58 0.55
CA SER A 234 -3.66 6.71 1.69
C SER A 234 -4.35 7.21 2.96
N SER A 235 -4.86 6.29 3.80
CA SER A 235 -5.42 6.65 5.11
C SER A 235 -5.27 5.57 6.17
N LYS A 236 -5.15 5.97 7.45
CA LYS A 236 -5.25 5.01 8.55
C LYS A 236 -6.65 4.40 8.56
N ALA A 237 -6.74 3.09 8.71
CA ALA A 237 -8.00 2.35 8.72
C ALA A 237 -8.99 2.83 9.80
N CYS A 238 -8.49 3.41 10.91
CA CYS A 238 -9.35 4.00 11.94
C CYS A 238 -10.17 5.22 11.45
N PHE A 239 -9.72 5.90 10.39
CA PHE A 239 -10.40 7.05 9.77
C PHE A 239 -11.42 6.65 8.70
N ILE A 240 -11.61 5.36 8.44
CA ILE A 240 -12.68 4.88 7.55
C ILE A 240 -14.04 5.30 8.14
N GLY A 241 -14.70 6.26 7.48
CA GLY A 241 -16.00 6.79 7.88
C GLY A 241 -15.98 7.99 8.83
N SER A 242 -14.83 8.59 9.14
CA SER A 242 -14.78 9.94 9.71
C SER A 242 -14.78 10.97 8.59
N ARG A 243 -15.68 11.97 8.63
CA ARG A 243 -15.56 13.16 7.79
C ARG A 243 -14.34 13.95 8.26
N LEU A 244 -13.20 13.76 7.62
CA LEU A 244 -12.11 14.73 7.72
C LEU A 244 -12.36 15.79 6.63
N PRO A 245 -12.27 17.09 6.95
CA PRO A 245 -12.41 18.13 5.95
C PRO A 245 -11.27 18.02 4.93
N TYR A 246 -11.62 18.22 3.66
CA TYR A 246 -10.66 18.41 2.57
C TYR A 246 -9.87 19.70 2.86
N SER A 247 -8.63 19.59 3.36
CA SER A 247 -7.68 20.69 3.25
C SER A 247 -7.06 20.58 1.86
N GLY A 248 -7.55 21.38 0.92
CA GLY A 248 -7.13 21.34 -0.47
C GLY A 248 -5.62 21.37 -0.63
N CYS A 249 -5.05 20.27 -1.12
CA CYS A 249 -3.64 20.17 -1.47
C CYS A 249 -3.34 20.62 -2.90
N MET A 250 -4.35 21.04 -3.66
CA MET A 250 -4.16 21.62 -4.98
C MET A 250 -5.12 22.80 -5.12
N SER A 251 -4.61 24.00 -4.84
CA SER A 251 -5.10 25.20 -5.50
C SER A 251 -4.28 25.36 -6.77
N ASP A 252 -4.94 25.37 -7.91
CA ASP A 252 -4.34 25.79 -9.17
C ASP A 252 -3.89 27.25 -9.01
N SER A 253 -2.59 27.46 -8.87
CA SER A 253 -1.94 28.77 -8.98
C SER A 253 -0.48 28.58 -9.37
#